data_AF-A0A2Z6R0D9-F1
#
_entry.id   AF-A0A2Z6R0D9-F1
#
_cell.length_a   1.000
_cell.length_b   1.000
_cell.length_c   1.000
_cell.angle_alpha   90.00
_cell.angle_beta   90.00
_cell.angle_gamma   90.00
#
_symmetry.space_group_name_H-M   'P 1'
#
loop_
_entity.id
_entity.type
_entity.pdbx_description
1 polymer ?
#
loop_
_entity_poly.entity_id
_entity_poly.type
_entity_poly.pdbx_seq_one_letter_code
_entity_poly.pdbx_strand_id
1 'polypeptide(L)'
;MGLGWLITNHPTIDATQLSFFCRANKLLSSTKAEALALVSALATCPANSTVTINTNSKCIIDMFNYLLMNPLMRRFQKCNNYLTWAAIFKIIKSYHLTVTLIKVKAYSDDHYNNQAGALANQGRCSTTYIDICLMAVNVNTYFTWNLPKRLNPDNILPLVIDRNI
;
A
#
# COMPACT_ATOMS: atom_id res chain seq x y z
N MET A 1 -6.09 11.29 7.94
CA MET A 1 -6.00 9.89 8.44
C MET A 1 -4.57 9.41 8.29
N GLY A 2 -4.12 8.53 9.18
CA GLY A 2 -2.82 7.85 9.03
C GLY A 2 -2.99 6.47 8.42
N LEU A 3 -1.89 5.91 7.93
CA LEU A 3 -1.83 4.55 7.43
C LEU A 3 -0.54 3.89 7.88
N GLY A 4 -0.55 2.57 7.99
CA GLY A 4 0.63 1.80 8.33
C GLY A 4 0.46 0.31 8.06
N TRP A 5 1.58 -0.36 7.80
CA TRP A 5 1.66 -1.79 7.54
C TRP A 5 3.02 -2.33 8.00
N LEU A 6 3.11 -3.64 8.15
CA LEU A 6 4.36 -4.33 8.44
C LEU A 6 4.44 -5.63 7.64
N ILE A 7 5.65 -6.11 7.40
CA ILE A 7 5.93 -7.38 6.71
C ILE A 7 6.18 -8.45 7.78
N THR A 8 5.43 -9.54 7.74
CA THR A 8 5.50 -10.60 8.76
C THR A 8 6.30 -11.83 8.37
N ASN A 9 6.64 -11.99 7.08
CA ASN A 9 7.24 -13.23 6.57
C ASN A 9 8.43 -12.97 5.63
N HIS A 10 9.34 -12.07 6.04
CA HIS A 10 10.56 -11.82 5.26
C HIS A 10 11.60 -12.92 5.59
N PRO A 11 12.22 -13.57 4.59
CA PRO A 11 13.06 -14.75 4.80
C PRO A 11 14.35 -14.47 5.58
N THR A 12 14.78 -13.21 5.66
CA THR A 12 16.10 -12.84 6.22
C THR A 12 16.06 -11.72 7.25
N ILE A 13 14.91 -11.10 7.50
CA ILE A 13 14.80 -9.94 8.38
C ILE A 13 13.62 -10.14 9.32
N ASP A 14 13.85 -9.90 10.61
CA ASP A 14 12.79 -9.98 11.60
C ASP A 14 11.62 -9.04 11.25
N ALA A 15 10.42 -9.60 11.29
CA ALA A 15 9.15 -8.94 10.93
C ALA A 15 8.92 -7.59 11.63
N THR A 16 9.52 -7.40 12.81
CA THR A 16 9.40 -6.17 13.60
C THR A 16 10.20 -5.00 13.03
N GLN A 17 11.12 -5.23 12.10
CA GLN A 17 11.99 -4.20 11.51
C GLN A 17 11.50 -3.67 10.16
N LEU A 18 10.53 -4.33 9.52
CA LEU A 18 9.99 -3.94 8.22
C LEU A 18 8.57 -3.41 8.39
N SER A 19 8.49 -2.15 8.81
CA SER A 19 7.23 -1.44 8.99
C SER A 19 7.25 -0.09 8.28
N PHE A 20 6.07 0.35 7.89
CA PHE A 20 5.86 1.65 7.27
C PHE A 20 4.67 2.33 7.91
N PHE A 21 4.77 3.64 8.09
CA PHE A 21 3.65 4.49 8.43
C PHE A 21 3.85 5.87 7.84
N CYS A 22 2.75 6.50 7.43
CA CYS A 22 2.76 7.89 7.02
C CYS A 22 1.35 8.48 7.10
N ARG A 23 1.24 9.77 6.81
CA ARG A 23 -0.05 10.46 6.71
C ARG A 23 -0.63 10.30 5.30
N ALA A 24 -1.93 10.03 5.19
CA ALA A 24 -2.61 10.21 3.91
C ALA A 24 -2.79 11.72 3.66
N ASN A 25 -2.18 12.26 2.59
CA ASN A 25 -2.24 13.70 2.29
C ASN A 25 -3.67 14.13 1.94
N LYS A 26 -4.15 15.28 2.43
CA LYS A 26 -5.42 15.91 2.02
C LYS A 26 -6.71 15.06 2.12
N LEU A 27 -6.74 13.92 2.82
CA LEU A 27 -7.85 12.95 2.72
C LEU A 27 -8.52 12.60 4.06
N LEU A 28 -9.84 12.73 4.10
CA LEU A 28 -10.69 12.60 5.29
C LEU A 28 -11.31 11.20 5.49
N SER A 29 -11.19 10.24 4.55
CA SER A 29 -11.81 8.91 4.70
C SER A 29 -10.83 7.79 5.05
N SER A 30 -11.27 6.88 5.93
CA SER A 30 -10.52 5.67 6.33
C SER A 30 -10.24 4.76 5.14
N THR A 31 -11.23 4.51 4.28
CA THR A 31 -11.10 3.65 3.10
C THR A 31 -9.99 4.09 2.16
N LYS A 32 -9.77 5.39 1.99
CA LYS A 32 -8.68 5.86 1.14
C LYS A 32 -7.31 5.66 1.79
N ALA A 33 -7.20 5.87 3.10
CA ALA A 33 -5.96 5.59 3.83
C ALA A 33 -5.61 4.08 3.77
N GLU A 34 -6.60 3.20 3.88
CA GLU A 34 -6.42 1.76 3.73
C GLU A 34 -6.02 1.37 2.29
N ALA A 35 -6.61 2.00 1.27
CA ALA A 35 -6.21 1.78 -0.12
C ALA A 35 -4.77 2.28 -0.40
N LEU A 36 -4.35 3.39 0.23
CA LEU A 36 -2.98 3.89 0.14
C LEU A 36 -1.98 3.00 0.91
N ALA A 37 -2.40 2.38 2.02
CA ALA A 37 -1.61 1.33 2.67
C ALA A 37 -1.38 0.16 1.72
N LEU A 38 -2.41 -0.28 1.02
CA LEU A 38 -2.30 -1.35 0.01
C LEU A 38 -1.34 -0.97 -1.13
N VAL A 39 -1.44 0.26 -1.66
CA VAL A 39 -0.50 0.76 -2.69
C VAL A 39 0.94 0.73 -2.20
N SER A 40 1.21 1.32 -1.03
CA SER A 40 2.58 1.42 -0.51
C SER A 40 3.16 0.04 -0.15
N ALA A 41 2.35 -0.88 0.38
CA ALA A 41 2.79 -2.25 0.66
C ALA A 41 3.16 -3.00 -0.63
N LEU A 42 2.29 -2.97 -1.66
CA LEU A 42 2.55 -3.65 -2.93
C LEU A 42 3.77 -3.08 -3.66
N ALA A 43 3.99 -1.77 -3.56
CA ALA A 43 5.17 -1.11 -4.13
C ALA A 43 6.51 -1.61 -3.54
N THR A 44 6.49 -2.25 -2.37
CA THR A 44 7.69 -2.84 -1.75
C THR A 44 7.94 -4.28 -2.12
N CYS A 45 6.97 -4.92 -2.76
CA CYS A 45 7.07 -6.34 -3.08
C CYS A 45 8.05 -6.52 -4.24
N PRO A 46 8.95 -7.52 -4.18
CA PRO A 46 9.82 -7.85 -5.30
C PRO A 46 8.99 -8.35 -6.49
N ALA A 47 9.50 -8.14 -7.70
CA ALA A 47 8.83 -8.63 -8.91
C ALA A 47 8.71 -10.16 -8.91
N ASN A 48 7.66 -10.67 -9.57
CA ASN A 48 7.30 -12.08 -9.68
C ASN A 48 7.05 -12.78 -8.34
N SER A 49 6.63 -12.05 -7.30
CA SER A 49 6.35 -12.61 -5.99
C SER A 49 4.87 -12.88 -5.74
N THR A 50 4.61 -13.85 -4.86
CA THR A 50 3.28 -14.12 -4.31
C THR A 50 3.13 -13.38 -2.99
N VAL A 51 2.14 -12.50 -2.91
CA VAL A 51 1.92 -11.58 -1.80
C VAL A 51 0.59 -11.87 -1.15
N THR A 52 0.61 -12.17 0.14
CA THR A 52 -0.60 -12.30 0.97
C THR A 52 -0.71 -11.09 1.88
N ILE A 53 -1.82 -10.35 1.76
CA ILE A 53 -2.07 -9.16 2.56
C ILE A 53 -3.21 -9.45 3.52
N ASN A 54 -2.89 -9.42 4.80
CA ASN A 54 -3.82 -9.57 5.89
C ASN A 54 -4.39 -8.18 6.25
N THR A 55 -5.70 -8.00 6.09
CA THR A 55 -6.36 -6.71 6.39
C THR A 55 -7.68 -6.91 7.11
N ASN A 56 -7.99 -6.02 8.05
CA ASN A 56 -9.30 -5.98 8.69
C ASN A 56 -10.33 -5.17 7.87
N SER A 57 -9.96 -4.56 6.75
CA SER A 57 -10.90 -3.78 5.94
C SER A 57 -11.65 -4.65 4.94
N LYS A 58 -12.92 -4.93 5.27
CA LYS A 58 -13.83 -5.62 4.35
C LYS A 58 -14.09 -4.79 3.08
N CYS A 59 -14.13 -3.46 3.20
CA CYS A 59 -14.35 -2.57 2.06
C CYS A 59 -13.23 -2.70 1.01
N ILE A 60 -11.98 -2.78 1.45
CA ILE A 60 -10.84 -2.99 0.55
C ILE A 60 -10.91 -4.36 -0.13
N ILE A 61 -11.21 -5.42 0.63
CA ILE A 61 -11.32 -6.78 0.08
C ILE A 61 -12.43 -6.86 -0.98
N ASP A 62 -13.63 -6.38 -0.63
CA ASP A 62 -14.79 -6.44 -1.53
C ASP A 62 -14.52 -5.64 -2.81
N MET A 63 -13.95 -4.44 -2.69
CA MET A 63 -13.61 -3.60 -3.85
C MET A 63 -12.49 -4.22 -4.71
N PHE A 64 -11.44 -4.77 -4.10
CA PHE A 64 -10.35 -5.43 -4.83
C PHE A 64 -10.86 -6.61 -5.66
N ASN A 65 -11.66 -7.49 -5.04
CA ASN A 65 -12.26 -8.63 -5.72
C ASN A 65 -13.24 -8.19 -6.82
N TYR A 66 -14.07 -7.18 -6.54
CA TYR A 66 -15.00 -6.64 -7.52
C TYR A 66 -14.27 -6.12 -8.78
N LEU A 67 -13.19 -5.36 -8.58
CA LEU A 67 -12.41 -4.76 -9.67
C LEU A 67 -11.58 -5.79 -10.43
N LEU A 68 -11.07 -6.82 -9.76
CA LEU A 68 -10.41 -7.97 -10.40
C LEU A 68 -11.36 -8.70 -11.36
N MET A 69 -12.61 -8.90 -10.97
CA MET A 69 -13.61 -9.59 -11.79
C MET A 69 -14.19 -8.70 -12.90
N ASN A 70 -14.06 -7.37 -12.79
CA ASN A 70 -14.67 -6.41 -13.71
C ASN A 70 -13.68 -5.35 -14.26
N PRO A 71 -12.57 -5.75 -14.91
CA PRO A 71 -11.49 -4.84 -15.29
C PRO A 71 -11.87 -3.82 -16.37
N LEU A 72 -12.86 -4.13 -17.21
CA LEU A 72 -13.27 -3.32 -18.37
C LEU A 72 -14.44 -2.37 -18.09
N MET A 73 -14.85 -2.22 -16.84
CA MET A 73 -16.05 -1.46 -16.54
C MET A 73 -15.83 0.04 -16.78
N ARG A 74 -16.63 0.65 -17.67
CA ARG A 74 -16.76 2.12 -17.81
C ARG A 74 -17.04 2.85 -16.48
N ARG A 75 -17.48 2.13 -15.43
CA ARG A 75 -17.69 2.67 -14.08
C ARG A 75 -16.43 2.72 -13.22
N PHE A 76 -15.29 2.17 -13.65
CA PHE A 76 -14.05 2.21 -12.89
C PHE A 76 -13.64 3.64 -12.51
N GLN A 77 -13.78 4.58 -13.44
CA GLN A 77 -13.52 6.01 -13.21
C GLN A 77 -14.53 6.69 -12.27
N LYS A 78 -15.70 6.07 -12.04
CA LYS A 78 -16.73 6.55 -11.11
C LYS A 78 -16.58 5.98 -9.71
N CYS A 79 -15.70 4.98 -9.52
CA CYS A 79 -15.38 4.47 -8.20
C CYS A 79 -14.61 5.55 -7.40
N ASN A 80 -15.03 5.79 -6.16
CA ASN A 80 -14.23 6.61 -5.25
C ASN A 80 -12.82 6.03 -5.15
N ASN A 81 -11.83 6.91 -5.17
CA ASN A 81 -10.40 6.55 -5.14
C ASN A 81 -9.94 5.77 -6.40
N TYR A 82 -10.58 5.96 -7.56
CA TYR A 82 -10.21 5.22 -8.79
C TYR A 82 -8.71 5.29 -9.11
N LEU A 83 -8.05 6.43 -8.85
CA LEU A 83 -6.61 6.57 -9.07
C LEU A 83 -5.77 5.68 -8.16
N THR A 84 -6.21 5.51 -6.93
CA THR A 84 -5.57 4.59 -5.99
C THR A 84 -5.71 3.15 -6.48
N TRP A 85 -6.90 2.76 -6.96
CA TRP A 85 -7.11 1.44 -7.54
C TRP A 85 -6.35 1.23 -8.84
N ALA A 86 -6.29 2.22 -9.72
CA ALA A 86 -5.48 2.18 -10.95
C ALA A 86 -3.99 1.97 -10.62
N ALA A 87 -3.47 2.65 -9.60
CA ALA A 87 -2.10 2.46 -9.13
C ALA A 87 -1.87 1.04 -8.59
N ILE A 88 -2.79 0.49 -7.79
CA ILE A 88 -2.73 -0.89 -7.28
C ILE A 88 -2.59 -1.88 -8.44
N PHE A 89 -3.51 -1.85 -9.41
CA PHE A 89 -3.49 -2.80 -10.52
C PHE A 89 -2.30 -2.61 -11.45
N LYS A 90 -1.84 -1.36 -11.62
CA LYS A 90 -0.62 -1.08 -12.36
C LYS A 90 0.60 -1.70 -11.70
N ILE A 91 0.78 -1.53 -10.38
CA ILE A 91 1.89 -2.15 -9.63
C ILE A 91 1.83 -3.66 -9.77
N ILE A 92 0.66 -4.27 -9.54
CA ILE A 92 0.48 -5.73 -9.66
C ILE A 92 0.89 -6.22 -11.05
N LYS A 93 0.44 -5.53 -12.11
CA LYS A 93 0.76 -5.90 -13.49
C LYS A 93 2.25 -5.69 -13.80
N SER A 94 2.81 -4.55 -13.42
CA SER A 94 4.21 -4.19 -13.69
C SER A 94 5.20 -5.09 -12.95
N TYR A 95 4.86 -5.54 -11.75
CA TYR A 95 5.70 -6.42 -10.94
C TYR A 95 5.31 -7.89 -11.06
N HIS A 96 4.35 -8.25 -11.92
CA HIS A 96 3.86 -9.62 -12.07
C HIS A 96 3.53 -10.28 -10.72
N LEU A 97 2.87 -9.54 -9.83
CA LEU A 97 2.55 -10.01 -8.49
C LEU A 97 1.33 -10.93 -8.51
N THR A 98 1.39 -12.01 -7.72
CA THR A 98 0.20 -12.80 -7.39
C THR A 98 -0.31 -12.36 -6.02
N VAL A 99 -1.38 -11.58 -5.97
CA VAL A 99 -1.86 -10.96 -4.73
C VAL A 99 -3.11 -11.65 -4.21
N THR A 100 -3.11 -11.99 -2.92
CA THR A 100 -4.27 -12.49 -2.19
C THR A 100 -4.56 -11.63 -0.98
N LEU A 101 -5.82 -11.18 -0.81
CA LEU A 101 -6.25 -10.44 0.38
C LEU A 101 -7.01 -11.37 1.34
N ILE A 102 -6.60 -11.41 2.61
CA ILE A 102 -7.23 -12.22 3.65
C ILE A 102 -7.84 -11.30 4.71
N LYS A 103 -9.10 -11.57 5.06
CA LYS A 103 -9.80 -10.84 6.13
C LYS A 103 -9.30 -11.30 7.49
N VAL A 104 -8.74 -10.38 8.26
CA VAL A 104 -8.46 -10.57 9.69
C VAL A 104 -9.60 -10.00 10.52
N LYS A 105 -9.89 -10.62 11.68
CA LYS A 105 -10.92 -10.13 12.60
C LYS A 105 -10.46 -8.79 13.21
N ALA A 106 -11.33 -7.79 13.21
CA ALA A 106 -11.04 -6.55 13.94
C ALA A 106 -11.17 -6.84 15.44
N TYR A 107 -10.26 -6.31 16.26
CA TYR A 107 -10.26 -6.49 17.72
C TYR A 107 -10.07 -7.95 18.19
N SER A 108 -9.39 -8.80 17.41
CA SER A 108 -8.80 -10.04 17.93
C SER A 108 -7.45 -9.75 18.60
N ASP A 109 -6.99 -10.65 19.46
CA ASP A 109 -5.60 -10.68 19.99
C ASP A 109 -4.57 -11.04 18.89
N ASP A 110 -4.80 -10.57 17.65
CA ASP A 110 -3.83 -10.68 16.58
C ASP A 110 -2.79 -9.57 16.76
N HIS A 111 -1.62 -9.99 17.25
CA HIS A 111 -0.49 -9.14 17.52
C HIS A 111 -0.11 -8.26 16.32
N TYR A 112 -0.06 -8.81 15.10
CA TYR A 112 0.37 -8.07 13.91
C TYR A 112 -0.70 -7.08 13.43
N ASN A 113 -1.98 -7.45 13.48
CA ASN A 113 -3.05 -6.53 13.16
C ASN A 113 -3.10 -5.34 14.15
N ASN A 114 -2.85 -5.60 15.44
CA ASN A 114 -2.77 -4.54 16.46
C ASN A 114 -1.57 -3.62 16.22
N GLN A 115 -0.42 -4.17 15.83
CA GLN A 115 0.75 -3.38 15.43
C GLN A 115 0.47 -2.51 14.19
N ALA A 116 -0.18 -3.06 13.15
CA ALA A 116 -0.58 -2.30 11.97
C ALA A 116 -1.53 -1.13 12.33
N GLY A 117 -2.47 -1.38 13.24
CA GLY A 117 -3.35 -0.33 13.79
C GLY A 117 -2.59 0.76 14.55
N ALA A 118 -1.60 0.38 15.37
CA ALA A 118 -0.75 1.33 16.08
C ALA A 118 0.08 2.19 15.11
N LEU A 119 0.67 1.58 14.06
CA LEU A 119 1.39 2.27 12.99
C LEU A 119 0.49 3.26 12.24
N ALA A 120 -0.74 2.87 11.91
CA ALA A 120 -1.70 3.77 11.30
C ALA A 120 -2.05 4.96 12.19
N ASN A 121 -2.15 4.76 13.50
CA ASN A 121 -2.35 5.86 14.45
C ASN A 121 -1.14 6.79 14.54
N GLN A 122 0.09 6.24 14.52
CA GLN A 122 1.33 7.04 14.43
C GLN A 122 1.38 7.86 13.14
N GLY A 123 1.03 7.24 12.00
CA GLY A 123 0.94 7.89 10.69
C GLY A 123 0.00 9.10 10.67
N ARG A 124 -1.02 9.13 11.53
CA ARG A 124 -1.97 10.26 11.61
C ARG A 124 -1.29 11.57 11.99
N CYS A 125 -0.27 11.49 12.85
CA CYS A 125 0.49 12.64 13.34
C CYS A 125 1.81 12.84 12.57
N SER A 126 2.11 12.01 11.57
CA SER A 126 3.35 12.14 10.80
C SER A 126 3.37 13.41 9.95
N THR A 127 4.55 13.98 9.81
CA THR A 127 4.83 15.08 8.86
C THR A 127 5.03 14.55 7.43
N THR A 128 5.45 13.28 7.28
CA THR A 128 5.54 12.60 5.99
C THR A 128 4.18 12.16 5.51
N TYR A 129 3.94 12.26 4.19
CA TYR A 129 2.67 11.88 3.61
C TYR A 129 2.80 11.16 2.27
N ILE A 130 1.77 10.39 1.92
CA ILE A 130 1.60 9.81 0.59
C ILE A 130 0.33 10.36 -0.06
N ASP A 131 0.40 10.56 -1.37
CA ASP A 131 -0.71 10.96 -2.21
C ASP A 131 -0.55 10.33 -3.61
N ILE A 132 -1.65 10.18 -4.33
CA ILE A 132 -1.63 9.71 -5.72
C ILE A 132 -2.18 10.85 -6.57
N CYS A 133 -1.27 11.51 -7.29
CA CYS A 133 -1.58 12.63 -8.16
C CYS A 133 -1.42 12.25 -9.63
N LEU A 134 -2.47 12.45 -10.44
CA LEU A 134 -2.39 12.24 -11.89
C LEU A 134 -1.40 13.18 -12.57
N MET A 135 -1.26 14.38 -12.00
CA MET A 135 -0.51 15.51 -12.56
C MET A 135 0.93 15.61 -12.04
N ALA A 136 1.40 14.62 -11.26
CA ALA A 136 2.81 14.53 -10.92
C ALA A 136 3.62 14.12 -12.17
N VAL A 137 3.73 15.04 -13.11
CA VAL A 137 4.72 15.01 -14.18
C VAL A 137 6.02 15.35 -13.49
N ASN A 138 6.86 14.35 -13.26
CA ASN A 138 8.26 14.53 -12.95
C ASN A 138 8.55 15.45 -11.74
N VAL A 139 8.03 15.09 -10.57
CA VAL A 139 8.60 15.56 -9.30
C VAL A 139 9.37 14.39 -8.73
N ASN A 140 10.67 14.59 -8.47
CA ASN A 140 11.47 13.71 -7.64
C ASN A 140 10.76 13.56 -6.28
N THR A 141 9.86 12.58 -6.16
CA THR A 141 9.10 12.33 -4.96
C THR A 141 9.99 11.58 -3.99
N TYR A 142 10.70 12.29 -3.13
CA TYR A 142 11.49 11.68 -2.07
C TYR A 142 10.57 11.00 -1.06
N PHE A 143 10.42 9.67 -1.15
CA PHE A 143 10.02 8.88 0.01
C PHE A 143 11.29 8.63 0.83
N THR A 144 11.38 9.21 2.03
CA THR A 144 12.38 8.76 3.00
C THR A 144 11.97 7.40 3.52
N TRP A 145 12.57 6.37 2.92
CA TRP A 145 12.41 4.98 3.34
C TRP A 145 13.16 4.74 4.64
N ASN A 146 12.45 4.33 5.69
CA ASN A 146 13.07 3.69 6.87
C ASN A 146 13.43 2.22 6.57
N LEU A 147 13.93 1.93 5.37
CA LEU A 147 14.47 0.61 5.07
C LEU A 147 15.77 0.45 5.87
N PRO A 148 15.99 -0.70 6.54
CA PRO A 148 17.31 -1.03 7.09
C PRO A 148 18.35 -0.87 5.98
N LYS A 149 19.48 -0.21 6.26
CA LYS A 149 20.54 0.08 5.25
C LYS A 149 20.98 -1.15 4.43
N ARG A 150 20.82 -2.35 5.00
CA ARG A 150 21.12 -3.64 4.37
C ARG A 150 20.23 -3.98 3.16
N LEU A 151 19.04 -3.40 3.06
CA LEU A 151 18.10 -3.58 1.94
C LEU A 151 18.17 -2.45 0.91
N ASN A 152 19.02 -1.44 1.11
CA ASN A 152 19.27 -0.38 0.13
C ASN A 152 20.77 -0.22 -0.16
N PRO A 153 21.45 -1.28 -0.66
CA PRO A 153 22.89 -1.23 -0.91
C PRO A 153 23.26 -0.20 -1.99
N ASP A 154 22.35 0.09 -2.92
CA ASP A 154 22.61 0.93 -4.10
C ASP A 154 21.99 2.34 -4.03
N ASN A 155 21.41 2.73 -2.89
CA ASN A 155 20.74 4.03 -2.75
C ASN A 155 19.63 4.25 -3.81
N ILE A 156 18.83 3.20 -4.08
CA ILE A 156 17.83 3.19 -5.14
C ILE A 156 16.81 4.32 -4.89
N LEU A 157 16.77 5.24 -5.86
CA LEU A 157 15.90 6.40 -5.91
C LEU A 157 14.40 6.00 -5.92
N PRO A 158 13.50 6.91 -5.49
CA PRO A 158 12.09 6.61 -5.29
C PRO A 158 11.40 5.99 -6.50
N LEU A 159 10.45 5.11 -6.22
CA LEU A 159 9.59 4.42 -7.18
C LEU A 159 8.96 5.41 -8.19
N VAL A 160 9.50 5.47 -9.42
CA VAL A 160 8.90 6.22 -10.53
C VAL A 160 7.91 5.31 -11.25
N ILE A 161 6.62 5.56 -11.08
CA ILE A 161 5.55 4.85 -11.81
C ILE A 161 5.44 5.47 -13.21
N ASP A 162 6.27 4.99 -14.14
CA ASP A 162 6.33 5.51 -15.51
C ASP A 162 5.03 5.27 -16.31
N ARG A 163 4.60 6.26 -17.09
CA ARG A 163 3.32 6.33 -17.81
C ARG A 163 3.39 5.62 -19.16
N ASN A 164 3.33 4.30 -19.17
CA ASN A 164 2.85 3.59 -20.36
C ASN A 164 1.38 3.22 -20.15
N ILE A 165 0.51 4.09 -20.67
CA ILE A 165 -0.92 3.87 -20.98
C ILE A 165 -0.98 3.21 -22.36
#